data_AF-A0A6I6JFQ4-F1
#
_entry.id   AF-A0A6I6JFQ4-F1
#
_cell.length_a   1.000
_cell.length_b   1.000
_cell.length_c   1.000
_cell.angle_alpha   90.00
_cell.angle_beta   90.00
_cell.angle_gamma   90.00
#
_symmetry.space_group_name_H-M   'P 1'
#
loop_
_entity.id
_entity.type
_entity.pdbx_description
1 polymer ?
#
loop_
_entity_poly.entity_id
_entity_poly.type
_entity_poly.pdbx_seq_one_letter_code
_entity_poly.pdbx_strand_id
1 'polypeptide(L)'
;MHEASLGGTLRDYLTGEEIDETTFEEFRQALARLLVEEKGYPKAQLKAKVPLTYCVEGEEFERPLDLVVYDEDGRPMLVVVFCAGDVGSFERETVCAGRLIEGGPVAYALVTDTMDASLLDVRTGEVVARSMNAVPDYARLAEMVASAEIKPLTDEQREKQTRVFHTYCGFIYGTCCSESCSLPPMPKKG
;
A
#
# COMPACT_ATOMS: atom_id res chain seq x y z
N MET A 1 10.16 -1.28 0.86
CA MET A 1 10.25 -1.57 2.29
C MET A 1 10.54 -3.05 2.38
N HIS A 2 11.74 -3.42 2.75
CA HIS A 2 12.11 -4.82 2.80
C HIS A 2 11.51 -5.45 4.07
N GLU A 3 10.60 -6.42 3.90
CA GLU A 3 10.11 -7.25 5.00
C GLU A 3 11.12 -8.38 5.26
N ALA A 4 11.49 -8.58 6.52
CA ALA A 4 12.33 -9.70 6.94
C ALA A 4 11.56 -10.62 7.89
N SER A 5 11.71 -11.94 7.71
CA SER A 5 11.14 -12.93 8.63
C SER A 5 11.80 -12.82 10.01
N LEU A 6 10.99 -12.93 11.06
CA LEU A 6 11.43 -12.96 12.46
C LEU A 6 11.53 -14.39 13.02
N GLY A 7 11.25 -15.40 12.19
CA GLY A 7 11.35 -16.83 12.56
C GLY A 7 10.15 -17.37 13.37
N GLY A 8 9.11 -16.55 13.54
CA GLY A 8 7.83 -16.93 14.14
C GLY A 8 6.70 -17.02 13.13
N THR A 9 5.50 -17.32 13.62
CA THR A 9 4.26 -17.26 12.86
C THR A 9 3.20 -16.54 13.67
N LEU A 10 2.26 -15.89 12.99
CA LEU A 10 1.09 -15.30 13.59
C LEU A 10 -0.17 -15.68 12.82
N ARG A 11 -1.32 -15.56 13.47
CA ARG A 11 -2.61 -15.83 12.83
C ARG A 11 -3.13 -14.57 12.17
N ASP A 12 -3.29 -14.60 10.85
CA ASP A 12 -3.82 -13.47 10.08
C ASP A 12 -5.25 -13.14 10.55
N TYR A 13 -5.48 -11.86 10.82
CA TYR A 13 -6.75 -11.39 11.31
C TYR A 13 -7.87 -11.57 10.28
N LEU A 14 -7.59 -11.35 9.00
CA LEU A 14 -8.59 -11.36 7.93
C LEU A 14 -8.96 -12.78 7.49
N THR A 15 -7.98 -13.64 7.22
CA THR A 15 -8.18 -15.00 6.72
C THR A 15 -8.27 -16.04 7.84
N GLY A 16 -7.62 -15.79 8.98
CA GLY A 16 -7.51 -16.75 10.07
C GLY A 16 -6.44 -17.83 9.85
N GLU A 17 -5.65 -17.73 8.79
CA GLU A 17 -4.54 -18.61 8.45
C GLU A 17 -3.29 -18.30 9.29
N GLU A 18 -2.40 -19.28 9.46
CA GLU A 18 -1.07 -19.03 10.02
C GLU A 18 -0.14 -18.52 8.93
N ILE A 19 0.51 -17.38 9.17
CA ILE A 19 1.43 -16.71 8.26
C ILE A 19 2.74 -16.41 8.98
N ASP A 20 3.82 -16.24 8.19
CA ASP A 20 5.13 -15.86 8.72
C ASP A 20 5.07 -14.51 9.44
N GLU A 21 5.67 -14.46 10.62
CA GLU A 21 5.88 -13.21 11.33
C GLU A 21 7.05 -12.45 10.70
N THR A 22 6.77 -11.24 10.19
CA THR A 22 7.78 -10.35 9.61
C THR A 22 7.87 -9.04 10.38
N THR A 23 8.91 -8.25 10.12
CA THR A 23 9.12 -6.92 10.73
C THR A 23 7.93 -5.97 10.64
N PHE A 24 7.02 -6.15 9.67
CA PHE A 24 5.88 -5.25 9.47
C PHE A 24 4.52 -5.94 9.56
N GLU A 25 4.49 -7.25 9.70
CA GLU A 25 3.26 -8.03 9.68
C GLU A 25 2.33 -7.62 10.83
N GLU A 26 2.85 -7.45 12.05
CA GLU A 26 2.06 -7.00 13.20
C GLU A 26 1.37 -5.64 12.97
N PHE A 27 2.02 -4.71 12.29
CA PHE A 27 1.45 -3.39 11.98
C PHE A 27 0.33 -3.50 10.96
N ARG A 28 0.48 -4.34 9.93
CA ARG A 28 -0.60 -4.64 8.99
C ARG A 28 -1.79 -5.29 9.71
N GLN A 29 -1.54 -6.22 10.63
CA GLN A 29 -2.58 -6.85 11.44
C GLN A 29 -3.32 -5.82 12.31
N ALA A 30 -2.60 -4.91 12.97
CA ALA A 30 -3.18 -3.84 13.77
C ALA A 30 -4.03 -2.89 12.91
N LEU A 31 -3.55 -2.52 11.72
CA LEU A 31 -4.29 -1.69 10.78
C LEU A 31 -5.56 -2.36 10.29
N ALA A 32 -5.51 -3.66 9.96
CA ALA A 32 -6.69 -4.43 9.58
C ALA A 32 -7.74 -4.48 10.71
N ARG A 33 -7.31 -4.66 11.96
CA ARG A 33 -8.20 -4.60 13.13
C ARG A 33 -8.80 -3.22 13.33
N LEU A 34 -8.01 -2.15 13.24
CA LEU A 34 -8.52 -0.78 13.34
C LEU A 34 -9.60 -0.51 12.27
N LEU A 35 -9.37 -0.92 11.03
CA LEU A 35 -10.35 -0.73 9.96
C LEU A 35 -11.64 -1.51 10.24
N VAL A 36 -11.55 -2.77 10.64
CA VAL A 36 -12.74 -3.62 10.85
C VAL A 36 -13.48 -3.26 12.14
N GLU A 37 -12.77 -3.21 13.28
CA GLU A 37 -13.37 -3.13 14.62
C GLU A 37 -13.76 -1.70 14.99
N GLU A 38 -12.96 -0.71 14.61
CA GLU A 38 -13.19 0.69 15.00
C GLU A 38 -13.84 1.50 13.88
N LYS A 39 -13.44 1.28 12.62
CA LYS A 39 -13.91 2.05 11.46
C LYS A 39 -15.04 1.36 10.68
N GLY A 40 -15.46 0.17 11.11
CA GLY A 40 -16.64 -0.52 10.59
C GLY A 40 -16.50 -1.09 9.18
N TYR A 41 -15.27 -1.34 8.70
CA TYR A 41 -15.05 -1.94 7.40
C TYR A 41 -15.49 -3.42 7.42
N PRO A 42 -16.33 -3.87 6.46
CA PRO A 42 -16.69 -5.28 6.37
C PRO A 42 -15.45 -6.13 6.14
N LYS A 43 -15.18 -7.06 7.05
CA LYS A 43 -14.02 -7.96 6.97
C LYS A 43 -13.92 -8.70 5.62
N ALA A 44 -15.05 -9.09 5.05
CA ALA A 44 -15.12 -9.79 3.75
C ALA A 44 -14.72 -8.91 2.55
N GLN A 45 -14.73 -7.59 2.70
CA GLN A 45 -14.39 -6.62 1.66
C GLN A 45 -12.96 -6.10 1.79
N LEU A 46 -12.26 -6.42 2.88
CA LEU A 46 -10.88 -6.03 3.10
C LEU A 46 -9.96 -7.20 2.74
N LYS A 47 -9.06 -7.00 1.77
CA LYS A 47 -8.06 -7.98 1.37
C LYS A 47 -6.67 -7.46 1.70
N ALA A 48 -5.80 -8.34 2.19
CA ALA A 48 -4.41 -8.02 2.48
C ALA A 48 -3.46 -8.54 1.39
N LYS A 49 -2.27 -7.92 1.31
CA LYS A 49 -1.17 -8.29 0.40
C LYS A 49 -1.66 -8.49 -1.04
N VAL A 50 -2.49 -7.57 -1.53
CA VAL A 50 -3.03 -7.63 -2.90
C VAL A 50 -1.89 -7.30 -3.88
N PRO A 51 -1.53 -8.19 -4.81
CA PRO A 51 -0.44 -7.93 -5.73
C PRO A 51 -0.81 -6.81 -6.71
N LEU A 52 0.05 -5.80 -6.82
CA LEU A 52 0.03 -4.85 -7.93
C LEU A 52 1.16 -5.23 -8.90
N THR A 53 0.80 -5.93 -9.96
CA THR A 53 1.72 -6.36 -11.02
C THR A 53 1.81 -5.30 -12.12
N TYR A 54 3.02 -5.04 -12.60
CA TYR A 54 3.25 -4.07 -13.67
C TYR A 54 4.49 -4.40 -14.50
N CYS A 55 4.55 -3.92 -15.74
CA CYS A 55 5.68 -4.15 -16.65
C CYS A 55 6.40 -2.84 -16.99
N VAL A 56 7.73 -2.87 -16.97
CA VAL A 56 8.59 -1.79 -17.46
C VAL A 56 9.64 -2.40 -18.38
N GLU A 57 9.74 -1.91 -19.62
CA GLU A 57 10.74 -2.34 -20.60
C GLU A 57 10.78 -3.86 -20.86
N GLY A 58 9.64 -4.55 -20.70
CA GLY A 58 9.52 -5.99 -20.90
C GLY A 58 9.83 -6.84 -19.66
N GLU A 59 10.22 -6.21 -18.55
CA GLU A 59 10.40 -6.87 -17.26
C GLU A 59 9.14 -6.73 -16.39
N GLU A 60 8.73 -7.83 -15.75
CA GLU A 60 7.58 -7.87 -14.85
C GLU A 60 8.02 -7.62 -13.41
N PHE A 61 7.26 -6.78 -12.71
CA PHE A 61 7.46 -6.42 -11.31
C PHE A 61 6.16 -6.59 -10.53
N GLU A 62 6.30 -6.81 -9.23
CA GLU A 62 5.18 -6.90 -8.31
C GLU A 62 5.44 -6.02 -7.08
N ARG A 63 4.41 -5.29 -6.66
CA ARG A 63 4.38 -4.57 -5.40
C ARG A 63 3.10 -4.98 -4.65
N PRO A 64 3.20 -5.77 -3.56
CA PRO A 64 2.01 -6.09 -2.77
C PRO A 64 1.49 -4.83 -2.08
N LEU A 65 0.19 -4.57 -2.16
CA LEU A 65 -0.51 -3.51 -1.43
C LEU A 65 -0.97 -4.06 -0.09
N ASP A 66 -0.72 -3.31 0.99
CA ASP A 66 -0.90 -3.82 2.35
C ASP A 66 -2.35 -4.20 2.64
N LEU A 67 -3.28 -3.30 2.30
CA LEU A 67 -4.71 -3.57 2.33
C LEU A 67 -5.43 -2.89 1.16
N VAL A 68 -6.45 -3.56 0.64
CA VAL A 68 -7.37 -3.00 -0.36
C VAL A 68 -8.80 -3.29 0.07
N VAL A 69 -9.64 -2.25 0.01
CA VAL A 69 -11.07 -2.31 0.30
C VAL A 69 -11.81 -2.43 -1.02
N TYR A 70 -12.75 -3.37 -1.12
CA TYR A 70 -13.59 -3.59 -2.28
C TYR A 70 -15.06 -3.29 -1.98
N ASP A 71 -15.82 -2.85 -2.97
CA ASP A 71 -17.28 -2.78 -2.86
C ASP A 71 -17.92 -4.18 -3.01
N GLU A 72 -19.24 -4.24 -2.88
CA GLU A 72 -20.01 -5.48 -3.03
C GLU A 72 -19.93 -6.08 -4.45
N ASP A 73 -19.64 -5.27 -5.46
CA ASP A 73 -19.43 -5.70 -6.85
C ASP A 73 -17.99 -6.19 -7.10
N GLY A 74 -17.12 -6.13 -6.09
CA GLY A 74 -15.71 -6.52 -6.20
C GLY A 74 -14.81 -5.49 -6.87
N ARG A 75 -15.23 -4.23 -6.97
CA ARG A 75 -14.39 -3.11 -7.46
C ARG A 75 -13.61 -2.50 -6.31
N PRO A 76 -12.33 -2.13 -6.51
CA PRO A 76 -11.54 -1.51 -5.46
C PRO A 76 -12.06 -0.09 -5.15
N MET A 77 -12.11 0.26 -3.86
CA MET A 77 -12.59 1.56 -3.37
C MET A 77 -11.49 2.39 -2.70
N LEU A 78 -10.59 1.71 -1.99
CA LEU A 78 -9.50 2.34 -1.23
C LEU A 78 -8.28 1.42 -1.25
N VAL A 79 -7.13 1.97 -1.60
CA VAL A 79 -5.82 1.35 -1.37
C VAL A 79 -5.25 1.92 -0.08
N VAL A 80 -4.72 1.04 0.78
CA VAL A 80 -4.02 1.44 2.00
C VAL A 80 -2.60 0.91 1.95
N VAL A 81 -1.64 1.82 2.13
CA VAL A 81 -0.21 1.51 2.18
C VAL A 81 0.32 1.83 3.57
N PHE A 82 0.94 0.86 4.20
CA PHE A 82 1.74 1.07 5.40
C PHE A 82 3.14 1.56 5.01
N CYS A 83 3.66 2.54 5.73
CA CYS A 83 5.02 3.04 5.55
C CYS A 83 5.82 3.03 6.87
N ALA A 84 7.06 2.55 6.80
CA ALA A 84 8.06 2.72 7.85
C ALA A 84 8.88 3.97 7.52
N GLY A 85 8.47 5.12 8.05
CA GLY A 85 9.09 6.41 7.81
C GLY A 85 8.07 7.54 7.71
N ASP A 86 8.50 8.68 7.18
CA ASP A 86 7.64 9.85 7.00
C ASP A 86 6.54 9.57 5.97
N VAL A 87 5.27 9.72 6.39
CA VAL A 87 4.08 9.48 5.57
C VAL A 87 4.11 10.27 4.27
N GLY A 88 4.59 11.52 4.31
CA GLY A 88 4.69 12.41 3.15
C GLY A 88 5.56 11.84 2.03
N SER A 89 6.59 11.07 2.38
CA SER A 89 7.52 10.46 1.42
C SER A 89 6.87 9.38 0.56
N PHE A 90 5.75 8.80 1.00
CA PHE A 90 5.05 7.70 0.34
C PHE A 90 3.74 8.11 -0.34
N GLU A 91 3.31 9.38 -0.21
CA GLU A 91 2.06 9.88 -0.80
C GLU A 91 2.01 9.63 -2.32
N ARG A 92 3.11 9.95 -3.00
CA ARG A 92 3.18 9.83 -4.46
C ARG A 92 3.20 8.38 -4.94
N GLU A 93 3.91 7.49 -4.25
CA GLU A 93 3.85 6.04 -4.50
C GLU A 93 2.41 5.54 -4.33
N THR A 94 1.74 5.97 -3.27
CA THR A 94 0.39 5.50 -2.91
C THR A 94 -0.67 5.98 -3.91
N VAL A 95 -0.58 7.23 -4.40
CA VAL A 95 -1.42 7.71 -5.52
C VAL A 95 -1.17 6.89 -6.78
N CYS A 96 0.10 6.58 -7.10
CA CYS A 96 0.41 5.76 -8.26
C CYS A 96 -0.21 4.37 -8.15
N ALA A 97 -0.10 3.73 -6.98
CA ALA A 97 -0.71 2.44 -6.72
C ALA A 97 -2.24 2.49 -6.92
N GLY A 98 -2.89 3.50 -6.34
CA GLY A 98 -4.33 3.70 -6.49
C GLY A 98 -4.78 3.92 -7.94
N ARG A 99 -3.93 4.50 -8.80
CA ARG A 99 -4.22 4.65 -10.24
C ARG A 99 -4.06 3.36 -11.04
N LEU A 100 -3.14 2.50 -10.62
CA LEU A 100 -2.68 1.34 -11.40
C LEU A 100 -3.37 0.03 -11.03
N ILE A 101 -3.91 -0.08 -9.81
CA ILE A 101 -4.54 -1.29 -9.28
C ILE A 101 -5.53 -1.95 -10.27
N GLU A 102 -5.51 -3.28 -10.29
CA GLU A 102 -6.43 -4.07 -11.10
C GLU A 102 -7.89 -3.86 -10.68
N GLY A 103 -8.81 -3.95 -11.64
CA GLY A 103 -10.22 -3.60 -11.42
C GLY A 103 -10.53 -2.11 -11.63
N GLY A 104 -9.51 -1.27 -11.82
CA GLY A 104 -9.65 0.15 -12.14
C GLY A 104 -9.16 1.07 -11.03
N PRO A 105 -8.92 2.36 -11.34
CA PRO A 105 -8.40 3.30 -10.36
C PRO A 105 -9.39 3.50 -9.21
N VAL A 106 -8.89 3.55 -7.99
CA VAL A 106 -9.68 3.95 -6.81
C VAL A 106 -9.83 5.46 -6.77
N ALA A 107 -10.89 5.95 -6.11
CA ALA A 107 -11.07 7.40 -5.90
C ALA A 107 -10.07 7.97 -4.89
N TYR A 108 -9.78 7.18 -3.83
CA TYR A 108 -8.94 7.60 -2.72
C TYR A 108 -7.88 6.55 -2.40
N ALA A 109 -6.73 7.01 -1.92
CA ALA A 109 -5.68 6.16 -1.39
C ALA A 109 -5.23 6.68 -0.02
N LEU A 110 -4.86 5.78 0.88
CA LEU A 110 -4.43 6.09 2.23
C LEU A 110 -3.00 5.60 2.42
N VAL A 111 -2.16 6.46 2.99
CA VAL A 111 -0.83 6.07 3.47
C VAL A 111 -0.69 6.38 4.94
N THR A 112 -0.11 5.47 5.72
CA THR A 112 0.00 5.61 7.18
C THR A 112 1.19 4.84 7.74
N ASP A 113 1.82 5.39 8.78
CA ASP A 113 2.80 4.69 9.62
C ASP A 113 2.19 4.22 10.95
N THR A 114 0.84 4.21 11.06
CA THR A 114 0.01 3.98 12.24
C THR A 114 0.02 5.08 13.32
N MET A 115 0.86 6.11 13.18
CA MET A 115 0.92 7.26 14.07
C MET A 115 0.36 8.53 13.40
N ASP A 116 0.60 8.68 12.11
CA ASP A 116 0.06 9.69 11.20
C ASP A 116 -0.52 9.01 9.95
N ALA A 117 -1.34 9.74 9.20
CA ALA A 117 -1.92 9.25 7.96
C ALA A 117 -2.18 10.40 6.98
N SER A 118 -2.16 10.09 5.69
CA SER A 118 -2.58 11.00 4.62
C SER A 118 -3.60 10.32 3.72
N LEU A 119 -4.79 10.92 3.63
CA LEU A 119 -5.81 10.52 2.68
C LEU A 119 -5.65 11.35 1.40
N LEU A 120 -5.56 10.68 0.27
CA LEU A 120 -5.16 11.25 -1.01
C LEU A 120 -6.31 11.15 -2.03
N ASP A 121 -6.60 12.23 -2.74
CA ASP A 121 -7.43 12.18 -3.95
C ASP A 121 -6.55 11.60 -5.06
N VAL A 122 -6.92 10.45 -5.61
CA VAL A 122 -6.08 9.73 -6.59
C VAL A 122 -6.09 10.42 -7.96
N ARG A 123 -7.17 11.11 -8.29
CA ARG A 123 -7.32 11.83 -9.56
C ARG A 123 -6.39 13.04 -9.58
N THR A 124 -6.38 13.88 -8.54
CA THR A 124 -5.52 15.07 -8.47
C THR A 124 -4.12 14.76 -7.95
N GLY A 125 -4.00 13.76 -7.07
CA GLY A 125 -2.79 13.47 -6.29
C GLY A 125 -2.62 14.36 -5.06
N GLU A 126 -3.63 15.12 -4.68
CA GLU A 126 -3.59 16.04 -3.53
C GLU A 126 -3.98 15.35 -2.23
N VAL A 127 -3.46 15.87 -1.12
CA VAL A 127 -3.84 15.43 0.22
C VAL A 127 -5.16 16.07 0.63
N VAL A 128 -6.16 15.24 0.88
CA VAL A 128 -7.52 15.64 1.29
C VAL A 128 -7.59 15.83 2.80
N ALA A 129 -6.90 14.98 3.56
CA ALA A 129 -6.86 15.04 5.02
C ALA A 129 -5.55 14.43 5.55
N ARG A 130 -5.13 14.87 6.75
CA ARG A 130 -3.93 14.39 7.47
C ARG A 130 -4.27 13.93 8.89
N SER A 131 -3.33 13.32 9.58
CA SER A 131 -3.49 12.63 10.88
C SER A 131 -4.31 11.36 10.79
N MET A 132 -4.28 10.55 11.85
CA MET A 132 -5.14 9.37 11.95
C MET A 132 -6.65 9.68 11.89
N ASN A 133 -7.06 10.94 12.09
CA ASN A 133 -8.45 11.38 11.84
C ASN A 133 -8.81 11.41 10.34
N ALA A 134 -7.82 11.39 9.44
CA ALA A 134 -8.03 11.29 8.01
C ALA A 134 -8.55 9.92 7.57
N VAL A 135 -8.36 8.86 8.37
CA VAL A 135 -8.85 7.52 8.06
C VAL A 135 -10.39 7.53 8.15
N PRO A 136 -11.11 7.44 7.02
CA PRO A 136 -12.56 7.48 7.04
C PRO A 136 -13.10 6.18 7.63
N ASP A 137 -14.24 6.25 8.31
CA ASP A 137 -15.06 5.05 8.51
C ASP A 137 -15.64 4.54 7.18
N TYR A 138 -16.13 3.30 7.18
CA TYR A 138 -16.59 2.67 5.95
C TYR A 138 -17.78 3.39 5.30
N ALA A 139 -18.74 3.86 6.11
CA ALA A 139 -19.90 4.60 5.60
C ALA A 139 -19.46 5.91 4.93
N ARG A 140 -18.54 6.64 5.57
CA ARG A 140 -17.97 7.86 5.03
C ARG A 140 -17.18 7.62 3.75
N LEU A 141 -16.38 6.55 3.71
CA LEU A 141 -15.66 6.16 2.49
C LEU A 141 -16.63 5.89 1.33
N ALA A 142 -17.71 5.15 1.58
CA ALA A 142 -18.72 4.83 0.57
C ALA A 142 -19.38 6.09 0.00
N GLU A 143 -19.76 7.06 0.85
CA GLU A 143 -20.28 8.35 0.42
C GLU A 143 -19.28 9.13 -0.45
N MET A 144 -18.01 9.19 0.01
CA MET A 144 -16.96 9.88 -0.71
C MET A 144 -16.74 9.27 -2.10
N VAL A 145 -16.63 7.95 -2.18
CA VAL A 145 -16.46 7.22 -3.45
C VAL A 145 -17.65 7.41 -4.39
N ALA A 146 -18.89 7.36 -3.87
CA ALA A 146 -20.09 7.57 -4.68
C ALA A 146 -20.17 8.98 -5.29
N SER A 147 -19.56 9.98 -4.65
CA SER A 147 -19.51 11.36 -5.13
C SER A 147 -18.29 11.69 -6.00
N ALA A 148 -17.30 10.79 -6.05
CA ALA A 148 -16.02 11.05 -6.70
C ALA A 148 -16.07 10.80 -8.21
N GLU A 149 -15.32 11.61 -8.97
CA GLU A 149 -15.06 11.34 -10.38
C GLU A 149 -13.91 10.34 -10.52
N ILE A 150 -14.23 9.12 -10.94
CA ILE A 150 -13.24 8.08 -11.23
C ILE A 150 -13.05 7.98 -12.74
N LYS A 151 -11.86 8.31 -13.22
CA LYS A 151 -11.50 8.25 -14.63
C LYS A 151 -10.42 7.20 -14.88
N PRO A 152 -10.72 6.13 -15.65
CA PRO A 152 -9.71 5.19 -16.10
C PRO A 152 -8.58 5.90 -16.88
N LEU A 153 -7.34 5.46 -16.66
CA LEU A 153 -6.20 5.93 -17.44
C LEU A 153 -6.30 5.41 -18.87
N THR A 154 -5.93 6.24 -19.85
CA THR A 154 -5.59 5.74 -21.20
C THR A 154 -4.32 4.90 -21.14
N ASP A 155 -4.06 4.08 -22.16
CA ASP A 155 -2.85 3.24 -22.21
C ASP A 155 -1.57 4.07 -22.08
N GLU A 156 -1.50 5.23 -22.77
CA GLU A 156 -0.38 6.15 -22.67
C GLU A 156 -0.21 6.74 -21.25
N GLN A 157 -1.32 7.08 -20.59
CA GLN A 157 -1.29 7.58 -19.21
C GLN A 157 -0.85 6.48 -18.25
N ARG A 158 -1.36 5.25 -18.44
CA ARG A 158 -1.00 4.08 -17.66
C ARG A 158 0.49 3.79 -17.79
N GLU A 159 1.04 3.78 -19.00
CA GLU A 159 2.47 3.56 -19.22
C GLU A 159 3.35 4.59 -18.48
N LYS A 160 3.02 5.89 -18.61
CA LYS A 160 3.73 6.96 -17.89
C LYS A 160 3.63 6.77 -16.37
N GLN A 161 2.44 6.45 -15.89
CA GLN A 161 2.18 6.22 -14.46
C GLN A 161 2.98 5.02 -13.94
N THR A 162 3.08 3.94 -14.71
CA THR A 162 3.87 2.75 -14.38
C THR A 162 5.35 3.07 -14.23
N ARG A 163 5.94 3.87 -15.12
CA ARG A 163 7.35 4.30 -15.00
C ARG A 163 7.59 5.15 -13.74
N VAL A 164 6.65 6.02 -13.40
CA VAL A 164 6.72 6.81 -12.16
C VAL A 164 6.65 5.88 -10.95
N PHE A 165 5.68 4.96 -10.92
CA PHE A 165 5.52 3.98 -9.84
C PHE A 165 6.77 3.11 -9.66
N HIS A 166 7.34 2.64 -10.77
CA HIS A 166 8.59 1.87 -10.76
C HIS A 166 9.75 2.65 -10.16
N THR A 167 9.81 3.98 -10.30
CA THR A 167 10.86 4.78 -9.66
C THR A 167 10.78 4.72 -8.13
N TYR A 168 9.57 4.72 -7.57
CA TYR A 168 9.35 4.58 -6.13
C TYR A 168 9.59 3.14 -5.65
N CYS A 169 9.16 2.15 -6.41
CA CYS A 169 9.32 0.75 -6.02
C CYS A 169 10.76 0.25 -6.23
N GLY A 170 11.39 0.57 -7.35
CA GLY A 170 12.74 0.12 -7.74
C GLY A 170 13.86 0.61 -6.82
N PHE A 171 13.71 1.80 -6.22
CA PHE A 171 14.64 2.29 -5.20
C PHE A 171 14.45 1.61 -3.83
N ILE A 172 13.24 1.17 -3.48
CA ILE A 172 12.90 0.74 -2.11
C ILE A 172 12.72 -0.78 -2.00
N TYR A 173 12.57 -1.51 -3.12
CA TYR A 173 12.36 -2.96 -3.16
C TYR A 173 13.31 -3.72 -4.09
N GLY A 174 13.96 -3.05 -5.07
CA GLY A 174 14.69 -3.75 -6.15
C GLY A 174 16.20 -3.51 -6.25
N THR A 175 16.77 -2.47 -5.63
CA THR A 175 18.20 -2.13 -5.85
C THR A 175 19.10 -2.24 -4.62
N CYS A 176 18.59 -2.65 -3.46
CA CYS A 176 19.42 -2.67 -2.24
C CYS A 176 19.92 -4.06 -1.78
N CYS A 177 19.41 -5.19 -2.27
CA CYS A 177 19.97 -6.50 -1.89
C CYS A 177 19.65 -7.61 -2.90
N SER A 178 20.42 -7.68 -3.98
CA SER A 178 20.80 -8.96 -4.58
C SER A 178 22.33 -9.02 -4.58
N GLU A 179 22.86 -9.79 -3.63
CA GLU A 179 24.28 -10.16 -3.48
C GLU A 179 25.27 -9.04 -3.06
N SER A 180 25.84 -9.21 -1.86
CA SER A 180 27.05 -8.55 -1.31
C SER A 180 26.95 -7.12 -0.76
N CYS A 181 26.28 -6.95 0.38
CA CYS A 181 26.71 -5.94 1.36
C CYS A 181 27.66 -6.60 2.37
N SER A 182 28.91 -6.85 1.98
CA SER A 182 29.96 -7.19 2.94
C SER A 182 30.49 -5.91 3.58
N LEU A 183 30.40 -5.79 4.91
CA LEU A 183 31.06 -4.71 5.64
C LEU A 183 32.56 -4.68 5.29
N PRO A 184 33.17 -3.50 5.08
CA PRO A 184 34.61 -3.41 4.89
C PRO A 184 35.32 -4.03 6.11
N PRO A 185 36.40 -4.82 5.91
CA PRO A 185 37.11 -5.44 7.02
C PRO A 185 37.62 -4.35 7.96
N MET A 186 37.37 -4.52 9.26
CA MET A 186 37.84 -3.59 10.27
C MET A 186 39.37 -3.46 10.18
N PRO A 187 39.93 -2.24 10.24
CA PRO A 187 41.38 -2.06 10.25
C PRO A 187 41.96 -2.79 11.46
N LYS A 188 42.97 -3.63 11.21
CA LYS A 188 43.70 -4.31 12.27
C LYS A 188 44.29 -3.24 13.19
N LYS A 189 43.90 -3.26 14.46
CA LYS A 189 44.60 -2.50 15.50
C LYS A 189 46.05 -3.00 15.54
N GLY A 190 46.98 -2.13 15.18
CA GLY A 190 48.41 -2.34 15.40
C GLY A 190 48.76 -2.28 16.87
#